data_AF-C5LSP6-F1
#
_entry.id   AF-C5LSP6-F1
#
_cell.length_a   1.000
_cell.length_b   1.000
_cell.length_c   1.000
_cell.angle_alpha   90.00
_cell.angle_beta   90.00
_cell.angle_gamma   90.00
#
_symmetry.space_group_name_H-M   'P 1'
#
loop_
_entity.id
_entity.type
_entity.pdbx_description
1 polymer ?
#
loop_
_entity_poly.entity_id
_entity_poly.type
_entity_poly.pdbx_seq_one_letter_code
_entity_poly.pdbx_strand_id
1 'polypeptide(L)'
;MELISTHFYDDTRVFRVEPGFVVQFGISGSPGVGSKWLGMPLMDEPVRASNVRGSISFAKSDNPNSRSTQVFINTGDNTALDRQNFAPIGTVIQGMDIVDRFNRHRPGSGKPAQERIMREGNAYLDAEYPELSRLERCWLLEPPNMLPGWAWENP
;
A
#
# COMPACT_ATOMS: atom_id res chain seq x y z
N MET A 1 3.59 -5.31 -10.26
CA MET A 1 3.89 -4.42 -11.40
C MET A 1 2.62 -4.01 -12.16
N GLU A 2 1.71 -4.94 -12.46
CA GLU A 2 0.50 -4.65 -13.25
C GLU A 2 -0.42 -3.57 -12.65
N LEU A 3 -0.55 -3.50 -11.32
CA LEU A 3 -1.27 -2.40 -10.63
C LEU A 3 -0.70 -1.03 -10.97
N ILE A 4 0.63 -0.91 -11.09
CA ILE A 4 1.29 0.37 -11.41
C ILE A 4 1.09 0.69 -12.89
N SER A 5 1.30 -0.28 -13.79
CA SER A 5 1.14 -0.05 -15.24
C SER A 5 -0.29 0.27 -15.67
N THR A 6 -1.28 -0.08 -14.85
CA THR A 6 -2.70 0.21 -15.09
C THR A 6 -3.19 1.45 -14.33
N HIS A 7 -2.27 2.23 -13.74
CA HIS A 7 -2.60 3.44 -12.98
C HIS A 7 -3.54 3.18 -11.79
N PHE A 8 -3.52 1.96 -11.22
CA PHE A 8 -4.44 1.58 -10.15
C PHE A 8 -4.30 2.46 -8.89
N TYR A 9 -3.07 2.85 -8.56
CA TYR A 9 -2.77 3.64 -7.36
C TYR A 9 -2.93 5.15 -7.58
N ASP A 10 -3.23 5.61 -8.79
CA ASP A 10 -3.42 7.03 -9.07
C ASP A 10 -4.66 7.54 -8.32
N ASP A 11 -4.53 8.75 -7.75
CA ASP A 11 -5.51 9.38 -6.84
C ASP A 11 -5.98 8.50 -5.67
N THR A 12 -5.18 7.51 -5.24
CA THR A 12 -5.55 6.63 -4.11
C THR A 12 -5.24 7.30 -2.77
N ARG A 13 -6.16 7.20 -1.79
CA ARG A 13 -5.98 7.75 -0.44
C ARG A 13 -5.17 6.81 0.47
N VAL A 14 -4.34 7.41 1.33
CA VAL A 14 -3.71 6.73 2.45
C VAL A 14 -4.72 6.66 3.59
N PHE A 15 -5.56 5.62 3.58
CA PHE A 15 -6.72 5.52 4.46
C PHE A 15 -6.39 5.10 5.90
N ARG A 16 -5.16 4.63 6.16
CA ARG A 16 -4.70 4.27 7.49
C ARG A 16 -3.26 4.74 7.70
N VAL A 17 -3.05 5.50 8.76
CA VAL A 17 -1.74 6.00 9.21
C VAL A 17 -1.64 5.74 10.71
N GLU A 18 -0.73 4.86 11.10
CA GLU A 18 -0.45 4.50 12.49
C GLU A 18 1.06 4.74 12.74
N PRO A 19 1.45 5.91 13.30
CA PRO A 19 2.85 6.26 13.49
C PRO A 19 3.63 5.22 14.31
N GLY A 20 4.83 4.87 13.84
CA GLY A 20 5.67 3.83 14.45
C GLY A 20 5.24 2.41 14.09
N PHE A 21 4.14 2.23 13.35
CA PHE A 21 3.68 0.96 12.83
C PHE A 21 3.63 1.00 11.30
N VAL A 22 2.52 1.42 10.70
CA VAL A 22 2.35 1.36 9.24
C VAL A 22 1.56 2.56 8.70
N VAL A 23 1.84 2.91 7.45
CA VAL A 23 0.86 3.61 6.59
C VAL A 23 0.35 2.64 5.54
N GLN A 24 -0.94 2.67 5.24
CA GLN A 24 -1.58 1.69 4.36
C GLN A 24 -2.49 2.39 3.35
N PHE A 25 -2.40 1.92 2.10
CA PHE A 25 -3.15 2.40 0.95
C PHE A 25 -3.44 1.24 -0.01
N GLY A 26 -4.01 1.54 -1.17
CA GLY A 26 -4.24 0.53 -2.22
C GLY A 26 -5.66 -0.01 -2.29
N ILE A 27 -6.63 0.74 -1.77
CA ILE A 27 -8.02 0.65 -2.24
C ILE A 27 -8.19 1.76 -3.27
N SER A 28 -8.53 1.40 -4.51
CA SER A 28 -8.68 2.36 -5.61
C SER A 28 -9.67 3.48 -5.24
N GLY A 29 -9.30 4.72 -5.53
CA GLY A 29 -10.20 5.88 -5.42
C GLY A 29 -11.37 5.85 -6.41
N SER A 30 -11.28 5.01 -7.45
CA SER A 30 -12.37 4.75 -8.39
C SER A 30 -12.88 3.32 -8.23
N PRO A 31 -14.15 3.11 -7.81
CA PRO A 31 -14.72 1.77 -7.64
C PRO A 31 -14.67 0.93 -8.92
N GLY A 32 -14.84 1.55 -10.09
CA GLY A 32 -14.77 0.87 -11.40
C GLY A 32 -13.37 0.38 -11.78
N VAL A 33 -12.32 1.03 -11.27
CA VAL A 33 -10.93 0.54 -11.39
C VAL A 33 -10.68 -0.56 -10.36
N GLY A 34 -11.14 -0.37 -9.12
CA GLY A 34 -11.02 -1.33 -8.02
C GLY A 34 -11.68 -2.68 -8.32
N SER A 35 -12.86 -2.66 -8.91
CA SER A 35 -13.67 -3.85 -9.16
C SER A 35 -13.01 -4.86 -10.10
N LYS A 36 -12.12 -4.41 -11.00
CA LYS A 36 -11.37 -5.27 -11.92
C LYS A 36 -10.41 -6.21 -11.22
N TRP A 37 -10.04 -5.90 -9.99
CA TRP A 37 -9.09 -6.67 -9.18
C TRP A 37 -9.78 -7.52 -8.10
N LEU A 38 -11.11 -7.45 -8.01
CA LEU A 38 -11.87 -8.31 -7.10
C LEU A 38 -11.80 -9.76 -7.58
N GLY A 39 -11.56 -10.68 -6.64
CA GLY A 39 -11.45 -12.11 -6.96
C GLY A 39 -10.13 -12.51 -7.61
N MET A 40 -9.13 -11.61 -7.62
CA MET A 40 -7.76 -11.89 -8.08
C MET A 40 -6.77 -11.87 -6.91
N PRO A 41 -6.87 -12.81 -5.95
CA PRO A 41 -5.91 -12.85 -4.85
C PRO A 41 -4.53 -13.28 -5.32
N LEU A 42 -3.52 -12.79 -4.62
CA LEU A 42 -2.14 -13.25 -4.75
C LEU A 42 -1.91 -14.43 -3.79
N MET A 43 -1.29 -15.50 -4.31
CA MET A 43 -0.87 -16.65 -3.51
C MET A 43 0.13 -16.24 -2.46
N ASP A 44 0.13 -16.81 -1.26
CA ASP A 44 1.08 -16.47 -0.20
C ASP A 44 2.54 -16.72 -0.61
N GLU A 45 3.44 -15.86 -0.16
CA GLU A 45 4.89 -15.95 -0.40
C GLU A 45 5.65 -16.12 0.91
N PRO A 46 6.78 -16.84 0.92
CA PRO A 46 7.62 -16.94 2.11
C PRO A 46 8.24 -15.59 2.46
N VAL A 47 8.39 -15.32 3.75
CA VAL A 47 9.11 -14.14 4.24
C VAL A 47 10.62 -14.34 4.01
N ARG A 48 11.21 -13.51 3.15
CA ARG A 48 12.65 -13.52 2.81
C ARG A 48 13.41 -12.30 3.35
N ALA A 49 12.69 -11.29 3.84
CA ALA A 49 13.22 -10.08 4.44
C ALA A 49 12.33 -9.67 5.62
N SER A 50 12.89 -8.91 6.56
CA SER A 50 12.16 -8.52 7.77
C SER A 50 11.33 -7.24 7.57
N ASN A 51 10.20 -7.12 8.25
CA ASN A 51 9.34 -5.93 8.28
C ASN A 51 9.96 -4.82 9.14
N VAL A 52 11.09 -4.27 8.70
CA VAL A 52 11.76 -3.11 9.31
C VAL A 52 11.29 -1.79 8.70
N ARG A 53 11.62 -0.66 9.34
CA ARG A 53 11.27 0.66 8.84
C ARG A 53 11.64 0.85 7.37
N GLY A 54 10.69 1.37 6.60
CA GLY A 54 10.81 1.62 5.16
C GLY A 54 10.45 0.42 4.27
N SER A 55 10.31 -0.79 4.82
CA SER A 55 9.91 -1.94 4.01
C SER A 55 8.43 -1.87 3.62
N ILE A 56 8.13 -2.42 2.44
CA ILE A 56 6.80 -2.38 1.81
C ILE A 56 6.29 -3.82 1.68
N SER A 57 5.07 -4.06 2.12
CA SER A 57 4.43 -5.38 2.09
C SER A 57 2.98 -5.26 1.63
N PHE A 58 2.45 -6.31 0.99
CA PHE A 58 1.01 -6.42 0.75
C PHE A 58 0.26 -6.65 2.08
N ALA A 59 -0.87 -5.98 2.26
CA ALA A 59 -1.81 -6.30 3.33
C ALA A 59 -2.55 -7.61 3.01
N LYS A 60 -2.99 -8.32 4.05
CA LYS A 60 -3.75 -9.57 3.94
C LYS A 60 -4.74 -9.70 5.08
N SER A 61 -5.73 -10.58 4.92
CA SER A 61 -6.53 -11.07 6.03
C SER A 61 -5.89 -12.32 6.64
N ASP A 62 -6.55 -12.93 7.61
CA ASP A 62 -6.10 -14.20 8.20
C ASP A 62 -6.35 -15.41 7.28
N ASN A 63 -7.11 -15.22 6.19
CA ASN A 63 -7.33 -16.27 5.20
C ASN A 63 -6.06 -16.49 4.36
N PRO A 64 -5.73 -17.74 3.99
CA PRO A 64 -4.67 -18.04 3.03
C PRO A 64 -4.92 -17.34 1.69
N ASN A 65 -3.85 -16.96 1.00
CA ASN A 65 -3.91 -16.34 -0.33
C ASN A 65 -4.91 -15.18 -0.38
N SER A 66 -4.85 -14.26 0.59
CA SER A 66 -5.81 -13.15 0.69
C SER A 66 -5.22 -11.79 0.32
N ARG A 67 -3.93 -11.78 -0.07
CA ARG A 67 -3.25 -10.59 -0.58
C ARG A 67 -3.90 -10.15 -1.90
N SER A 68 -3.94 -8.85 -2.14
CA SER A 68 -4.51 -8.29 -3.38
C SER A 68 -3.84 -6.96 -3.68
N THR A 69 -4.57 -5.85 -3.67
CA THR A 69 -4.08 -4.54 -4.12
C THR A 69 -3.60 -3.63 -2.99
N GLN A 70 -4.03 -3.90 -1.76
CA GLN A 70 -3.64 -3.10 -0.61
C GLN A 70 -2.21 -3.37 -0.19
N VAL A 71 -1.46 -2.30 0.07
CA VAL A 71 -0.07 -2.34 0.52
C VAL A 71 0.13 -1.43 1.72
N PHE A 72 1.15 -1.72 2.50
CA PHE A 72 1.59 -0.86 3.59
C PHE A 72 3.09 -0.62 3.57
N ILE A 73 3.49 0.52 4.11
CA ILE A 73 4.89 0.88 4.36
C ILE A 73 5.09 0.89 5.88
N ASN A 74 6.11 0.18 6.35
CA ASN A 74 6.49 0.17 7.76
C ASN A 74 7.11 1.52 8.15
N THR A 75 6.55 2.21 9.14
CA THR A 75 7.12 3.46 9.70
C THR A 75 7.97 3.21 10.95
N GLY A 76 7.96 1.99 11.48
CA GLY A 76 8.85 1.50 12.54
C GLY A 76 9.31 0.07 12.26
N ASP A 77 10.06 -0.51 13.20
CA ASP A 77 10.53 -1.89 13.10
C ASP A 77 9.48 -2.86 13.64
N ASN A 78 8.80 -3.54 12.72
CA ASN A 78 7.63 -4.38 12.98
C ASN A 78 7.92 -5.87 12.73
N THR A 79 9.06 -6.36 13.21
CA THR A 79 9.55 -7.74 12.96
C THR A 79 8.58 -8.83 13.43
N ALA A 80 7.63 -8.50 14.31
CA ALA A 80 6.52 -9.40 14.68
C ALA A 80 5.63 -9.79 13.48
N LEU A 81 5.57 -8.96 12.43
CA LEU A 81 4.84 -9.25 11.18
C LEU A 81 5.48 -10.37 10.36
N ASP A 82 6.78 -10.63 10.54
CA ASP A 82 7.48 -11.72 9.86
C ASP A 82 6.87 -13.07 10.24
N ARG A 83 6.56 -13.26 11.52
CA ARG A 83 5.90 -14.47 12.04
C ARG A 83 4.44 -14.61 11.59
N GLN A 84 3.86 -13.53 11.07
CA GLN A 84 2.51 -13.50 10.53
C GLN A 84 2.48 -13.65 9.00
N ASN A 85 3.63 -13.96 8.39
CA ASN A 85 3.79 -14.14 6.95
C ASN A 85 3.49 -12.89 6.11
N PHE A 86 3.80 -11.70 6.63
CA PHE A 86 3.87 -10.50 5.79
C PHE A 86 5.23 -10.47 5.10
N ALA A 87 5.27 -10.84 3.83
CA ALA A 87 6.50 -10.85 3.04
C ALA A 87 6.77 -9.47 2.42
N PRO A 88 7.87 -8.78 2.79
CA PRO A 88 8.27 -7.54 2.15
C PRO A 88 8.61 -7.76 0.67
N ILE A 89 8.14 -6.84 -0.17
CA ILE A 89 8.33 -6.85 -1.64
C ILE A 89 9.23 -5.71 -2.11
N GLY A 90 9.62 -4.81 -1.22
CA GLY A 90 10.45 -3.65 -1.56
C GLY A 90 10.76 -2.80 -0.34
N THR A 91 11.51 -1.72 -0.57
CA THR A 91 11.85 -0.74 0.46
C THR A 91 11.81 0.67 -0.13
N VAL A 92 11.46 1.64 0.70
CA VAL A 92 11.52 3.05 0.35
C VAL A 92 12.97 3.51 0.36
N ILE A 93 13.48 3.91 -0.80
CA ILE A 93 14.86 4.39 -0.95
C ILE A 93 15.01 5.90 -0.74
N GLN A 94 13.92 6.66 -0.93
CA GLN A 94 13.87 8.12 -0.81
C GLN A 94 12.47 8.56 -0.35
N GLY A 95 12.39 9.65 0.42
CA GLY A 95 11.11 10.24 0.83
C GLY A 95 10.45 9.58 2.05
N MET A 96 11.18 8.84 2.90
CA MET A 96 10.60 8.32 4.14
C MET A 96 10.14 9.43 5.09
N ASP A 97 10.77 10.60 5.06
CA ASP A 97 10.33 11.77 5.81
C ASP A 97 8.97 12.29 5.32
N ILE A 98 8.64 12.10 4.03
CA ILE A 98 7.32 12.40 3.46
C ILE A 98 6.30 11.37 3.95
N VAL A 99 6.66 10.08 3.95
CA VAL A 99 5.81 8.99 4.46
C VAL A 99 5.42 9.23 5.92
N ASP A 100 6.37 9.66 6.75
CA ASP A 100 6.12 9.98 8.17
C ASP A 100 5.15 11.15 8.36
N ARG A 101 5.01 12.03 7.35
CA ARG A 101 4.15 13.22 7.38
C ARG A 101 2.77 12.98 6.75
N PHE A 102 2.45 11.76 6.32
CA PHE A 102 1.10 11.50 5.81
C PHE A 102 0.04 11.78 6.87
N ASN A 103 -1.01 12.47 6.44
CA ASN A 103 -2.12 12.85 7.29
C ASN A 103 -2.99 11.62 7.60
N ARG A 104 -3.28 11.45 8.88
CA ARG A 104 -4.35 10.56 9.35
C ARG A 104 -5.68 11.30 9.39
N HIS A 105 -6.77 10.53 9.50
CA HIS A 105 -8.10 11.07 9.75
C HIS A 105 -8.15 11.93 11.03
N ARG A 106 -9.06 12.88 11.09
CA ARG A 106 -9.26 13.73 12.28
C ARG A 106 -9.55 12.88 13.54
N PRO A 107 -9.02 13.26 14.71
CA PRO A 107 -9.44 12.65 15.97
C PRO A 107 -10.96 12.75 16.15
N GLY A 108 -11.60 11.64 16.48
CA GLY A 108 -13.06 11.57 16.69
C GLY A 108 -13.91 11.33 15.45
N SER A 109 -13.37 11.37 14.22
CA SER A 109 -14.13 11.07 12.99
C SER A 109 -14.42 9.57 12.79
N GLY A 110 -13.76 8.70 13.56
CA GLY A 110 -13.67 7.28 13.23
C GLY A 110 -12.66 7.01 12.10
N LYS A 111 -12.37 5.73 11.85
CA LYS A 111 -11.49 5.30 10.75
C LYS A 111 -12.30 5.21 9.45
N PRO A 112 -11.71 5.57 8.29
CA PRO A 112 -12.34 5.33 7.00
C PRO A 112 -12.75 3.86 6.83
N ALA A 113 -14.01 3.63 6.51
CA ALA A 113 -14.57 2.29 6.42
C ALA A 113 -14.22 1.70 5.05
N GLN A 114 -13.39 0.64 5.02
CA GLN A 114 -12.82 0.11 3.78
C GLN A 114 -13.88 -0.35 2.78
N GLU A 115 -14.99 -0.91 3.26
CA GLU A 115 -16.13 -1.29 2.43
C GLU A 115 -16.79 -0.11 1.73
N ARG A 116 -16.79 1.07 2.37
CA ARG A 116 -17.26 2.30 1.74
C ARG A 116 -16.24 2.83 0.74
N ILE A 117 -14.94 2.74 1.02
CA ILE A 117 -13.91 3.09 0.03
C ILE A 117 -14.05 2.22 -1.21
N MET A 118 -14.25 0.90 -1.06
CA MET A 118 -14.43 -0.01 -2.20
C MET A 118 -15.69 0.29 -3.02
N ARG A 119 -16.78 0.71 -2.37
CA ARG A 119 -18.08 0.95 -3.03
C ARG A 119 -18.23 2.36 -3.60
N GLU A 120 -17.77 3.36 -2.87
CA GLU A 120 -18.02 4.79 -3.12
C GLU A 120 -16.75 5.54 -3.56
N GLY A 121 -15.57 5.00 -3.31
CA GLY A 121 -14.29 5.56 -3.74
C GLY A 121 -13.97 6.91 -3.10
N ASN A 122 -13.32 7.77 -3.88
CA ASN A 122 -12.91 9.10 -3.41
C ASN A 122 -14.08 10.02 -3.14
N ALA A 123 -15.27 9.81 -3.74
CA ALA A 123 -16.44 10.63 -3.40
C ALA A 123 -16.79 10.54 -1.90
N TYR A 124 -16.65 9.36 -1.31
CA TYR A 124 -16.79 9.16 0.14
C TYR A 124 -15.66 9.83 0.92
N LEU A 125 -14.41 9.61 0.51
CA LEU A 125 -13.25 10.11 1.25
C LEU A 125 -13.11 11.63 1.16
N ASP A 126 -13.47 12.25 0.04
CA ASP A 126 -13.45 13.70 -0.12
C ASP A 126 -14.55 14.38 0.72
N ALA A 127 -15.70 13.72 0.89
CA ALA A 127 -16.80 14.23 1.70
C ALA A 127 -16.53 14.11 3.21
N GLU A 128 -15.99 12.97 3.67
CA GLU A 128 -15.90 12.66 5.10
C GLU A 128 -14.47 12.73 5.66
N TYR A 129 -13.44 12.63 4.81
CA TYR A 129 -12.03 12.57 5.20
C TYR A 129 -11.11 13.42 4.29
N PRO A 130 -11.45 14.70 4.02
CA PRO A 130 -10.73 15.54 3.05
C PRO A 130 -9.27 15.80 3.41
N GLU A 131 -8.86 15.60 4.67
CA GLU A 131 -7.48 15.78 5.12
C GLU A 131 -6.52 14.64 4.75
N LEU A 132 -7.03 13.47 4.37
CA LEU A 132 -6.18 12.30 4.13
C LEU A 132 -5.18 12.58 2.99
N SER A 133 -3.94 12.16 3.21
CA SER A 133 -2.94 12.19 2.15
C SER A 133 -3.35 11.27 0.99
N ARG A 134 -2.91 11.63 -0.21
CA ARG A 134 -3.17 10.87 -1.43
C ARG A 134 -1.92 10.66 -2.24
N LEU A 135 -1.89 9.56 -2.97
CA LEU A 135 -0.95 9.34 -4.06
C LEU A 135 -1.51 10.03 -5.28
N GLU A 136 -0.85 11.08 -5.76
CA GLU A 136 -1.30 11.75 -6.98
C GLU A 136 -1.12 10.83 -8.19
N ARG A 137 0.06 10.21 -8.29
CA ARG A 137 0.39 9.23 -9.32
C ARG A 137 1.37 8.19 -8.79
N CYS A 138 1.33 6.99 -9.36
CA CYS A 138 2.31 5.93 -9.15
C CYS A 138 2.79 5.43 -10.51
N TRP A 139 4.10 5.43 -10.73
CA TRP A 139 4.67 4.98 -12.00
C TRP A 139 5.95 4.18 -11.78
N LEU A 140 6.26 3.34 -12.75
CA LEU A 140 7.55 2.68 -12.82
C LEU A 140 8.58 3.72 -13.26
N LEU A 141 9.59 3.96 -12.42
CA LEU A 141 10.78 4.62 -12.91
C LEU A 141 11.44 3.67 -13.90
N GLU A 142 11.66 4.12 -15.13
CA GLU A 142 12.66 3.49 -15.98
C GLU A 142 13.94 3.35 -15.15
N PRO A 143 14.62 2.21 -15.19
CA PRO A 143 15.77 1.98 -14.32
C PRO A 143 16.72 3.16 -14.46
N PRO A 144 16.97 3.96 -13.39
CA PRO A 144 17.97 5.01 -13.46
C PRO A 144 19.27 4.29 -13.75
N ASN A 145 19.79 4.43 -14.99
CA ASN A 145 20.98 3.76 -15.53
C ASN A 145 21.55 2.72 -14.57
N MET A 146 21.08 1.48 -14.68
CA MET A 146 21.31 0.40 -13.70
C MET A 146 22.68 0.55 -13.02
N LEU A 147 22.68 0.85 -11.72
CA LEU A 147 23.89 0.69 -10.91
C LEU A 147 24.41 -0.74 -11.20
N PRO A 148 25.67 -0.91 -11.62
CA PRO A 148 26.16 -2.22 -12.04
C PRO A 148 26.01 -3.22 -10.89
N GLY A 149 25.22 -4.27 -11.11
CA GLY A 149 25.10 -5.41 -10.18
C GLY A 149 23.69 -5.88 -9.79
N TRP A 150 22.62 -5.19 -10.19
CA TRP A 150 21.25 -5.71 -10.01
C TRP A 150 20.66 -6.07 -11.38
N ALA A 151 20.58 -7.36 -11.68
CA ALA A 151 19.81 -7.85 -12.81
C ALA A 151 18.52 -8.45 -12.26
N TRP A 152 17.36 -7.94 -12.69
CA TRP A 152 16.11 -8.66 -12.58
C TRP A 152 16.11 -9.78 -13.62
N GLU A 153 16.50 -10.97 -13.19
CA GLU A 153 16.19 -12.19 -13.92
C GLU A 153 14.69 -12.48 -13.70
N ASN A 154 13.89 -12.24 -14.73
CA ASN A 154 12.49 -12.66 -14.76
C ASN A 154 12.42 -14.21 -14.67
N PRO A 155 11.48 -14.79 -13.89
CA PRO A 155 11.20 -16.22 -13.94
C PRO A 155 10.56 -16.65 -15.27
#